data_AF-A0A674PQV4-F1
#
_entry.id   AF-A0A674PQV4-F1
#
_cell.length_a   1.000
_cell.length_b   1.000
_cell.length_c   1.000
_cell.angle_alpha   90.00
_cell.angle_beta   90.00
_cell.angle_gamma   90.00
#
_symmetry.space_group_name_H-M   'P 1'
#
loop_
_entity.id
_entity.type
_entity.pdbx_description
1 polymer ?
#
loop_
_entity_poly.entity_id
_entity_poly.type
_entity_poly.pdbx_seq_one_letter_code
_entity_poly.pdbx_strand_id
1 'polypeptide(L)'
;LCIDVCSVVLFYFLSPLIGCVSLAGKHAVVIGRSKIVGAPMHDLLLWHHATVTTCHSKTQDLPEQVTTRTSTDFADILVVGAGKAEMVRGEWLKDGAVVIDCGINHIPGTPSSTPIQVVGDVHYASAYQKAGFITPVPGGVGPMTVAMLMQVNDLLFMTHHFLTSLSFLVGVAYVMMFCRRSMDSLIVFRTQYTAPNVSL
;
A
#
# COMPACT_ATOMS: atom_id res chain seq x y z
N LEU A 1 8.77 4.11 13.33
CA LEU A 1 7.65 4.71 12.59
C LEU A 1 7.69 4.13 11.18
N CYS A 2 7.21 2.89 11.03
CA CYS A 2 7.18 2.23 9.72
C CYS A 2 6.03 2.89 8.96
N ILE A 3 6.32 3.76 8.00
CA ILE A 3 5.33 4.13 6.99
C ILE A 3 5.16 2.84 6.18
N ASP A 4 4.16 2.07 6.57
CA ASP A 4 3.86 0.79 5.96
C ASP A 4 3.52 1.07 4.49
N VAL A 5 4.32 0.54 3.58
CA VAL A 5 4.07 0.64 2.12
C VAL A 5 2.65 0.13 1.82
N CYS A 6 2.10 -0.76 2.65
CA CYS A 6 0.72 -1.21 2.58
C CYS A 6 -0.30 -0.09 2.90
N SER A 7 -0.06 0.75 3.91
CA SER A 7 -0.99 1.83 4.25
C SER A 7 -1.12 2.88 3.15
N VAL A 8 -0.09 3.08 2.31
CA VAL A 8 -0.13 4.05 1.20
C VAL A 8 -0.98 3.54 0.04
N VAL A 9 -0.91 2.24 -0.30
CA VAL A 9 -1.80 1.63 -1.31
C VAL A 9 -3.25 1.79 -0.88
N LEU A 10 -3.56 1.50 0.38
CA LEU A 10 -4.90 1.69 0.93
C LEU A 10 -5.32 3.17 0.94
N PHE A 11 -4.43 4.06 1.40
CA PHE A 11 -4.70 5.48 1.46
C PHE A 11 -4.94 6.07 0.07
N TYR A 12 -4.24 5.64 -0.98
CA TYR A 12 -4.43 6.17 -2.32
C TYR A 12 -5.56 5.50 -3.10
N PHE A 13 -5.79 4.18 -2.93
CA PHE A 13 -6.91 3.48 -3.57
C PHE A 13 -8.25 3.78 -2.92
N LEU A 14 -8.28 3.92 -1.59
CA LEU A 14 -9.52 3.93 -0.83
C LEU A 14 -9.75 5.24 -0.06
N SER A 15 -8.72 6.01 0.33
CA SER A 15 -8.96 7.24 1.12
C SER A 15 -9.56 8.42 0.34
N PRO A 16 -9.13 8.77 -0.89
CA PRO A 16 -9.76 9.85 -1.64
C PRO A 16 -11.06 9.42 -2.34
N LEU A 17 -11.18 8.14 -2.71
CA LEU A 17 -12.36 7.61 -3.40
C LEU A 17 -13.46 7.17 -2.42
N ILE A 18 -13.09 6.83 -1.19
CA ILE A 18 -13.98 6.25 -0.19
C ILE A 18 -13.82 6.93 1.17
N GLY A 19 -13.55 8.24 1.16
CA GLY A 19 -13.30 9.08 2.34
C GLY A 19 -14.38 9.07 3.44
N CYS A 20 -15.43 8.25 3.34
CA CYS A 20 -16.39 7.98 4.40
C CYS A 20 -16.59 6.50 4.79
N VAL A 21 -15.95 5.52 4.13
CA VAL A 21 -16.18 4.09 4.41
C VAL A 21 -15.03 3.51 5.22
N SER A 22 -15.31 3.29 6.51
CA SER A 22 -14.43 2.51 7.38
C SER A 22 -14.28 1.08 6.86
N LEU A 23 -13.04 0.59 6.80
CA LEU A 23 -12.71 -0.79 6.44
C LEU A 23 -12.84 -1.74 7.64
N ALA A 24 -12.74 -1.20 8.85
CA ALA A 24 -12.81 -1.97 10.08
C ALA A 24 -14.18 -2.65 10.20
N GLY A 25 -14.18 -3.97 10.43
CA GLY A 25 -15.39 -4.79 10.55
C GLY A 25 -16.07 -5.14 9.23
N LYS A 26 -15.56 -4.66 8.08
CA LYS A 26 -16.10 -5.02 6.78
C LYS A 26 -15.63 -6.38 6.32
N HIS A 27 -16.46 -7.05 5.54
CA HIS A 27 -16.07 -8.27 4.83
C HIS A 27 -15.48 -7.93 3.47
N ALA A 28 -14.24 -8.36 3.23
CA ALA A 28 -13.51 -8.12 2.00
C ALA A 28 -13.17 -9.45 1.31
N VAL A 29 -13.42 -9.53 0.00
CA VAL A 29 -13.08 -10.69 -0.82
C VAL A 29 -11.98 -10.31 -1.79
N VAL A 30 -10.91 -11.10 -1.83
CA VAL A 30 -9.78 -10.92 -2.76
C VAL A 30 -9.74 -12.11 -3.71
N ILE A 31 -10.03 -11.89 -4.99
CA ILE A 31 -9.93 -12.92 -6.03
C ILE A 31 -8.56 -12.80 -6.69
N GLY A 32 -7.70 -13.77 -6.41
CA GLY A 32 -6.32 -13.80 -6.86
C GLY A 32 -5.37 -13.82 -5.66
N ARG A 33 -4.27 -14.58 -5.79
CA ARG A 33 -3.23 -14.72 -4.74
C ARG A 33 -1.82 -14.51 -5.28
N SER A 34 -1.70 -13.67 -6.31
CA SER A 34 -0.40 -13.34 -6.90
C SER A 34 0.45 -12.59 -5.88
N LYS A 35 1.78 -12.68 -6.03
CA LYS A 35 2.72 -11.92 -5.18
C LYS A 35 2.63 -10.41 -5.40
N ILE A 36 2.10 -9.98 -6.55
CA ILE A 36 2.08 -8.57 -6.97
C ILE A 36 0.80 -7.85 -6.52
N VAL A 37 -0.34 -8.56 -6.47
CA VAL A 37 -1.63 -7.95 -6.15
C VAL A 37 -2.35 -8.69 -5.03
N GLY A 38 -2.66 -9.98 -5.23
CA GLY A 38 -3.57 -10.70 -4.34
C GLY A 38 -3.08 -10.84 -2.90
N ALA A 39 -1.85 -11.33 -2.70
CA ALA A 39 -1.26 -11.49 -1.38
C ALA A 39 -1.07 -10.16 -0.63
N PRO A 40 -0.45 -9.11 -1.22
CA PRO A 40 -0.32 -7.84 -0.51
C PRO A 40 -1.67 -7.18 -0.21
N MET A 41 -2.68 -7.34 -1.09
CA MET A 41 -4.03 -6.82 -0.82
C MET A 41 -4.73 -7.53 0.34
N HIS A 42 -4.55 -8.84 0.48
CA HIS A 42 -5.04 -9.58 1.65
C HIS A 42 -4.45 -9.01 2.94
N ASP A 43 -3.12 -8.90 3.02
CA ASP A 43 -2.43 -8.48 4.23
C ASP A 43 -2.83 -7.05 4.63
N LEU A 44 -2.91 -6.17 3.65
CA LEU A 44 -3.32 -4.80 3.81
C LEU A 44 -4.76 -4.67 4.33
N LEU A 45 -5.72 -5.42 3.79
CA LEU A 45 -7.10 -5.41 4.27
C LEU A 45 -7.19 -5.97 5.71
N LEU A 46 -6.43 -7.02 6.00
CA LEU A 46 -6.36 -7.65 7.32
C LEU A 46 -5.81 -6.67 8.37
N TRP A 47 -4.71 -5.99 8.07
CA TRP A 47 -4.10 -5.00 8.97
C TRP A 47 -4.96 -3.75 9.18
N HIS A 48 -5.92 -3.50 8.28
CA HIS A 48 -6.95 -2.47 8.43
C HIS A 48 -8.27 -3.01 9.02
N HIS A 49 -8.21 -4.14 9.73
CA HIS A 49 -9.30 -4.71 10.51
C HIS A 49 -10.51 -5.18 9.70
N ALA A 50 -10.33 -5.49 8.41
CA ALA A 50 -11.34 -6.18 7.62
C ALA A 50 -11.28 -7.70 7.87
N THR A 51 -12.43 -8.37 7.75
CA THR A 51 -12.49 -9.84 7.64
C THR A 51 -12.23 -10.20 6.18
N VAL A 52 -11.13 -10.89 5.89
CA VAL A 52 -10.69 -11.14 4.51
C VAL A 52 -10.90 -12.59 4.08
N THR A 53 -11.55 -12.81 2.94
CA THR A 53 -11.62 -14.10 2.24
C THR A 53 -10.78 -14.05 0.97
N THR A 54 -9.76 -14.89 0.86
CA THR A 54 -8.96 -15.01 -0.36
C THR A 54 -9.45 -16.16 -1.24
N CYS A 55 -9.77 -15.86 -2.49
CA CYS A 55 -10.20 -16.82 -3.50
C CYS A 55 -9.14 -16.97 -4.60
N HIS A 56 -9.15 -18.11 -5.29
CA HIS A 56 -8.20 -18.45 -6.34
C HIS A 56 -8.76 -19.52 -7.28
N SER A 57 -7.97 -19.98 -8.26
CA SER A 57 -8.39 -20.96 -9.27
C SER A 57 -8.91 -22.29 -8.72
N LYS A 58 -8.57 -22.67 -7.48
CA LYS A 58 -9.07 -23.89 -6.80
C LYS A 58 -10.23 -23.63 -5.82
N THR A 59 -10.76 -22.41 -5.78
CA THR A 59 -11.90 -22.08 -4.91
C THR A 59 -13.16 -22.66 -5.54
N GLN A 60 -13.86 -23.50 -4.78
CA GLN A 60 -15.17 -24.02 -5.17
C GLN A 60 -16.21 -22.90 -5.04
N ASP A 61 -17.17 -22.89 -5.96
CA ASP A 61 -18.31 -21.96 -5.96
C ASP A 61 -17.89 -20.50 -5.74
N LEU A 62 -16.97 -20.04 -6.59
CA LEU A 62 -16.44 -18.67 -6.56
C LEU A 62 -17.55 -17.59 -6.53
N PRO A 63 -18.65 -17.70 -7.30
CA PRO A 63 -19.75 -16.74 -7.21
C PRO A 63 -20.34 -16.66 -5.80
N GLU A 64 -20.48 -17.79 -5.10
CA GLU A 64 -21.02 -17.82 -3.74
C GLU A 64 -20.08 -17.11 -2.77
N GLN A 65 -18.76 -17.28 -2.92
CA GLN A 65 -17.78 -16.58 -2.07
C GLN A 65 -17.85 -15.05 -2.21
N VAL A 66 -18.32 -14.55 -3.36
CA VAL A 66 -18.53 -13.12 -3.62
C VAL A 66 -19.94 -12.67 -3.19
N THR A 67 -20.95 -13.52 -3.41
CA THR A 67 -22.36 -13.17 -3.27
C THR A 67 -22.86 -13.29 -1.83
N THR A 68 -22.43 -14.28 -1.05
CA THR A 68 -23.06 -14.56 0.26
C THR A 68 -22.18 -15.43 1.15
N ARG A 69 -22.09 -15.09 2.44
CA ARG A 69 -22.03 -16.15 3.46
C ARG A 69 -23.06 -16.05 4.60
N THR A 70 -23.73 -14.93 4.84
CA THR A 70 -24.81 -14.90 5.84
C THR A 70 -25.75 -13.70 5.65
N SER A 71 -26.95 -13.73 6.25
CA SER A 71 -28.03 -12.73 6.14
C SER A 71 -27.70 -11.29 6.61
N THR A 72 -26.42 -11.01 6.90
CA THR A 72 -25.81 -9.72 7.24
C THR A 72 -24.42 -9.51 6.58
N ASP A 73 -23.90 -10.51 5.85
CA ASP A 73 -22.51 -10.64 5.36
C ASP A 73 -22.47 -10.79 3.84
N PHE A 74 -22.55 -9.66 3.17
CA PHE A 74 -22.16 -9.55 1.77
C PHE A 74 -20.82 -8.84 1.70
N ALA A 75 -19.96 -9.21 0.74
CA ALA A 75 -18.69 -8.52 0.53
C ALA A 75 -18.93 -7.03 0.32
N ASP A 76 -18.55 -6.23 1.32
CA ASP A 76 -18.59 -4.78 1.21
C ASP A 76 -17.50 -4.28 0.27
N ILE A 77 -16.43 -5.08 0.12
CA ILE A 77 -15.24 -4.78 -0.66
C ILE A 77 -14.86 -6.02 -1.48
N LEU A 78 -14.75 -5.85 -2.78
CA LEU A 78 -14.26 -6.87 -3.69
C LEU A 78 -13.00 -6.36 -4.40
N VAL A 79 -11.91 -7.13 -4.33
CA VAL A 79 -10.67 -6.87 -5.06
C VAL A 79 -10.43 -8.01 -6.04
N VAL A 80 -10.27 -7.72 -7.33
CA VAL A 80 -10.13 -8.73 -8.39
C VAL A 80 -8.81 -8.54 -9.12
N GLY A 81 -7.98 -9.57 -9.11
CA GLY A 81 -6.72 -9.65 -9.84
C GLY A 81 -6.48 -11.08 -10.32
N ALA A 82 -7.42 -11.59 -11.12
CA ALA A 82 -7.45 -12.94 -11.67
C ALA A 82 -6.80 -13.05 -13.06
N GLY A 83 -6.71 -11.94 -13.81
CA GLY A 83 -6.20 -11.93 -15.19
C GLY A 83 -7.11 -12.68 -16.15
N LYS A 84 -8.43 -12.52 -15.99
CA LYS A 84 -9.46 -13.15 -16.82
C LYS A 84 -10.53 -12.12 -17.14
N ALA A 85 -10.58 -11.71 -18.41
CA ALA A 85 -11.53 -10.73 -18.92
C ALA A 85 -12.97 -11.02 -18.48
N GLU A 86 -13.58 -10.04 -17.82
CA GLU A 86 -15.02 -10.01 -17.49
C GLU A 86 -15.55 -11.28 -16.79
N MET A 87 -14.68 -11.95 -16.03
CA MET A 87 -15.01 -13.17 -15.29
C MET A 87 -16.04 -12.88 -14.20
N VAL A 88 -15.83 -11.81 -13.44
CA VAL A 88 -16.74 -11.40 -12.37
C VAL A 88 -17.90 -10.63 -12.98
N ARG A 89 -19.11 -11.11 -12.74
CA ARG A 89 -20.33 -10.48 -13.25
C ARG A 89 -21.02 -9.69 -12.14
N GLY A 90 -21.72 -8.62 -12.51
CA GLY A 90 -22.48 -7.78 -11.59
C GLY A 90 -23.48 -8.54 -10.74
N GLU A 91 -24.02 -9.66 -11.22
CA GLU A 91 -24.94 -10.52 -10.48
C GLU A 91 -24.33 -11.05 -9.17
N TRP A 92 -23.01 -11.22 -9.13
CA TRP A 92 -22.29 -11.71 -7.95
C TRP A 92 -22.14 -10.64 -6.86
N LEU A 93 -22.32 -9.37 -7.22
CA LEU A 93 -22.07 -8.24 -6.32
C LEU A 93 -23.26 -7.96 -5.40
N LYS A 94 -22.91 -7.54 -4.18
CA LYS A 94 -23.81 -6.83 -3.27
C LYS A 94 -24.17 -5.46 -3.83
N ASP A 95 -25.41 -5.04 -3.63
CA ASP A 95 -25.80 -3.66 -3.85
C ASP A 95 -25.00 -2.73 -2.91
N GLY A 96 -24.37 -1.70 -3.49
CA GLY A 96 -23.50 -0.79 -2.75
C GLY A 96 -22.08 -1.30 -2.49
N ALA A 97 -21.66 -2.45 -3.06
CA ALA A 97 -20.29 -2.94 -2.92
C ALA A 97 -19.25 -1.96 -3.48
N VAL A 98 -18.08 -1.94 -2.86
CA VAL A 98 -16.86 -1.33 -3.41
C VAL A 98 -16.13 -2.38 -4.24
N VAL A 99 -15.90 -2.09 -5.52
CA VAL A 99 -15.24 -3.00 -6.46
C VAL A 99 -13.93 -2.39 -6.97
N ILE A 100 -12.83 -3.10 -6.72
CA ILE A 100 -11.49 -2.76 -7.20
C ILE A 100 -11.08 -3.81 -8.23
N ASP A 101 -10.99 -3.40 -9.48
CA ASP A 101 -10.61 -4.22 -10.63
C ASP A 101 -9.17 -3.92 -11.04
N CYS A 102 -8.27 -4.84 -10.69
CA CYS A 102 -6.86 -4.80 -11.04
C CYS A 102 -6.56 -5.49 -12.38
N GLY A 103 -7.58 -6.02 -13.06
CA GLY A 103 -7.45 -6.72 -14.33
C GLY A 103 -7.05 -5.79 -15.47
N ILE A 104 -6.13 -6.26 -16.31
CA ILE A 104 -5.80 -5.64 -17.58
C ILE A 104 -5.80 -6.76 -18.61
N ASN A 105 -6.89 -6.85 -19.37
CA ASN A 105 -7.08 -7.88 -20.39
C ASN A 105 -7.28 -7.20 -21.75
N HIS A 106 -6.57 -7.69 -22.76
CA HIS A 106 -6.71 -7.21 -24.13
C HIS A 106 -7.69 -8.11 -24.88
N ILE A 107 -8.77 -7.53 -25.39
CA ILE A 107 -9.76 -8.21 -26.22
C ILE A 107 -9.82 -7.56 -27.62
N PRO A 108 -10.22 -8.31 -28.65
CA PRO A 108 -10.49 -7.73 -29.96
C PRO A 108 -11.54 -6.62 -29.85
N GLY A 109 -11.27 -5.47 -30.47
CA GLY A 109 -12.21 -4.35 -30.48
C GLY A 109 -13.45 -4.60 -31.33
N THR A 110 -14.48 -3.81 -31.10
CA THR A 110 -15.66 -3.73 -31.98
C THR A 110 -15.36 -2.84 -33.20
N PRO A 111 -16.13 -2.95 -34.29
CA PRO A 111 -15.96 -2.12 -35.50
C PRO A 111 -16.03 -0.60 -35.26
N SER A 112 -16.58 -0.18 -34.12
CA SER A 112 -16.73 1.22 -33.69
C SER A 112 -15.65 1.67 -32.70
N SER A 113 -14.67 0.83 -32.37
CA SER A 113 -13.65 1.07 -31.34
C SER A 113 -12.22 0.82 -31.86
N THR A 114 -11.22 1.03 -31.00
CA THR A 114 -9.83 0.70 -31.31
C THR A 114 -9.66 -0.79 -31.62
N PRO A 115 -8.68 -1.21 -32.46
CA PRO A 115 -8.49 -2.62 -32.86
C PRO A 115 -8.37 -3.59 -31.68
N ILE A 116 -7.87 -3.09 -30.55
CA ILE A 116 -7.77 -3.78 -29.29
C ILE A 116 -8.47 -2.92 -28.24
N GLN A 117 -9.35 -3.54 -27.46
CA GLN A 117 -9.98 -2.94 -26.29
C GLN A 117 -9.32 -3.50 -25.03
N VAL A 118 -9.15 -2.65 -24.02
CA VAL A 118 -8.65 -3.04 -22.70
C VAL A 118 -9.84 -3.13 -21.76
N VAL A 119 -10.02 -4.29 -21.14
CA VAL A 119 -11.09 -4.56 -20.18
C VAL A 119 -10.52 -5.16 -18.89
N GLY A 120 -11.26 -5.01 -17.80
CA GLY A 120 -10.89 -5.53 -16.50
C GLY A 120 -11.25 -7.01 -16.32
N ASP A 121 -11.06 -7.51 -15.10
CA ASP A 121 -11.53 -8.84 -14.70
C ASP A 121 -13.02 -8.84 -14.35
N VAL A 122 -13.62 -7.66 -14.17
CA VAL A 122 -15.02 -7.44 -13.86
C VAL A 122 -15.75 -6.92 -15.10
N HIS A 123 -16.93 -7.47 -15.37
CA HIS A 123 -17.83 -6.93 -16.39
C HIS A 123 -18.40 -5.59 -15.92
N TYR A 124 -17.74 -4.50 -16.32
CA TYR A 124 -17.99 -3.15 -15.79
C TYR A 124 -19.45 -2.71 -15.92
N ALA A 125 -20.10 -2.98 -17.06
CA ALA A 125 -21.46 -2.52 -17.31
C ALA A 125 -22.50 -3.11 -16.35
N SER A 126 -22.42 -4.42 -16.03
CA SER A 126 -23.35 -5.02 -15.06
C SER A 126 -22.93 -4.73 -13.62
N ALA A 127 -21.63 -4.59 -13.36
CA ALA A 127 -21.14 -4.25 -12.03
C ALA A 127 -21.47 -2.81 -11.62
N TYR A 128 -21.43 -1.85 -12.55
CA TYR A 128 -21.76 -0.44 -12.32
C TYR A 128 -23.20 -0.23 -11.84
N GLN A 129 -24.13 -1.11 -12.22
CA GLN A 129 -25.53 -1.02 -11.80
C GLN A 129 -25.74 -1.40 -10.34
N LYS A 130 -24.84 -2.21 -9.76
CA LYS A 130 -24.94 -2.69 -8.38
C LYS A 130 -23.95 -2.03 -7.43
N ALA A 131 -22.72 -1.84 -7.88
CA ALA A 131 -21.64 -1.34 -7.05
C ALA A 131 -21.91 0.10 -6.61
N GLY A 132 -21.68 0.38 -5.32
CA GLY A 132 -21.66 1.77 -4.82
C GLY A 132 -20.43 2.52 -5.29
N PHE A 133 -19.36 1.77 -5.58
CA PHE A 133 -18.13 2.28 -6.18
C PHE A 133 -17.47 1.20 -7.03
N ILE A 134 -16.98 1.54 -8.22
CA ILE A 134 -16.23 0.63 -9.07
C ILE A 134 -15.09 1.36 -9.79
N THR A 135 -13.90 0.73 -9.84
CA THR A 135 -12.78 1.26 -10.61
C THR A 135 -12.95 0.97 -12.12
N PRO A 136 -12.82 1.97 -13.00
CA PRO A 136 -12.87 1.73 -14.44
C PRO A 136 -11.58 1.07 -14.94
N VAL A 137 -11.70 0.28 -16.00
CA VAL A 137 -10.57 -0.25 -16.76
C VAL A 137 -10.76 0.12 -18.23
N PRO A 138 -9.81 0.85 -18.85
CA PRO A 138 -8.58 1.43 -18.28
C PRO A 138 -8.85 2.66 -17.38
N GLY A 139 -7.80 3.12 -16.67
CA GLY A 139 -7.83 4.39 -15.92
C GLY A 139 -8.05 4.28 -14.40
N GLY A 140 -8.33 3.08 -13.87
CA GLY A 140 -8.46 2.83 -12.43
C GLY A 140 -7.12 2.46 -11.77
N VAL A 141 -6.88 1.15 -11.57
CA VAL A 141 -5.74 0.63 -10.80
C VAL A 141 -4.37 0.87 -11.47
N GLY A 142 -4.32 0.87 -12.80
CA GLY A 142 -3.07 0.99 -13.57
C GLY A 142 -2.28 2.28 -13.27
N PRO A 143 -2.85 3.48 -13.48
CA PRO A 143 -2.15 4.75 -13.23
C PRO A 143 -1.66 4.91 -11.77
N MET A 144 -2.44 4.39 -10.81
CA MET A 144 -2.09 4.40 -9.40
C MET A 144 -0.83 3.58 -9.09
N THR A 145 -0.57 2.52 -9.85
CA THR A 145 0.61 1.67 -9.67
C THR A 145 1.91 2.46 -9.96
N VAL A 146 1.90 3.31 -11.00
CA VAL A 146 3.05 4.17 -11.34
C VAL A 146 3.23 5.27 -10.29
N ALA A 147 2.14 5.90 -9.86
CA ALA A 147 2.19 6.92 -8.80
C ALA A 147 2.77 6.35 -7.49
N MET A 148 2.36 5.14 -7.12
CA MET A 148 2.85 4.45 -5.93
C MET A 148 4.35 4.14 -6.01
N LEU A 149 4.85 3.72 -7.18
CA LEU A 149 6.29 3.51 -7.39
C LEU A 149 7.10 4.79 -7.18
N MET A 150 6.62 5.94 -7.69
CA MET A 150 7.27 7.23 -7.48
C MET A 150 7.32 7.59 -5.99
N GLN A 151 6.20 7.41 -5.28
CA GLN A 151 6.13 7.74 -3.86
C GLN A 151 7.05 6.88 -2.98
N VAL A 152 7.14 5.58 -3.25
CA VAL A 152 8.06 4.69 -2.53
C VAL A 152 9.51 5.11 -2.75
N ASN A 153 9.86 5.52 -3.97
CA ASN A 153 11.20 6.05 -4.27
C ASN A 153 11.47 7.37 -3.55
N ASP A 154 10.50 8.28 -3.51
CA ASP A 154 10.63 9.57 -2.81
C ASP A 154 10.81 9.37 -1.30
N LEU A 155 10.03 8.46 -0.69
CA LEU A 155 10.16 8.11 0.72
C LEU A 155 11.53 7.50 1.04
N LEU A 156 12.04 6.61 0.18
CA LEU A 156 13.37 6.04 0.31
C LEU A 156 14.46 7.11 0.20
N PHE A 157 14.33 8.02 -0.77
CA PHE A 157 15.25 9.14 -0.94
C PHE A 157 15.28 10.04 0.30
N MET A 158 14.11 10.42 0.82
CA MET A 158 14.00 11.24 2.03
C MET A 158 14.56 10.52 3.27
N THR A 159 14.29 9.23 3.42
CA THR A 159 14.81 8.44 4.54
C THR A 159 16.33 8.28 4.47
N HIS A 160 16.88 8.00 3.29
CA HIS A 160 18.32 7.92 3.07
C HIS A 160 19.00 9.28 3.32
N HIS A 161 18.40 10.37 2.86
CA HIS A 161 18.93 11.71 3.11
C HIS A 161 18.87 12.08 4.60
N PHE A 162 17.81 11.70 5.30
CA PHE A 162 17.68 11.88 6.75
C PHE A 162 18.71 11.04 7.53
N LEU A 163 18.92 9.78 7.17
CA LEU A 163 19.90 8.91 7.84
C LEU A 163 21.34 9.35 7.59
N THR A 164 21.67 9.81 6.38
CA THR A 164 23.01 10.34 6.06
C THR A 164 23.29 11.67 6.77
N SER A 165 22.30 12.56 6.86
CA SER A 165 22.43 13.81 7.62
C SER A 165 22.51 13.56 9.13
N LEU A 166 21.77 12.57 9.66
CA LEU A 166 21.89 12.14 11.06
C LEU A 166 23.26 11.51 11.34
N SER A 167 23.78 10.68 10.43
CA SER A 167 25.12 10.08 10.53
C SER A 167 26.22 11.15 10.50
N PHE A 168 26.05 12.20 9.68
CA PHE A 168 26.94 13.35 9.66
C PHE A 168 26.87 14.14 10.98
N LEU A 169 25.67 14.35 11.53
CA LEU A 169 25.50 15.05 12.81
C LEU A 169 26.12 14.27 13.98
N VAL A 170 25.91 12.95 14.03
CA VAL A 170 26.49 12.05 15.04
C VAL A 170 28.02 12.00 14.86
N GLY A 171 28.52 11.99 13.64
CA GLY A 171 29.95 12.06 13.34
C GLY A 171 30.59 13.38 13.82
N VAL A 172 29.96 14.52 13.55
CA VAL A 172 30.42 15.83 14.04
C VAL A 172 30.34 15.91 15.56
N ALA A 173 29.26 15.40 16.18
CA ALA A 173 29.13 15.35 17.64
C ALA A 173 30.20 14.44 18.28
N TYR A 174 30.54 13.31 17.64
CA TYR A 174 31.59 12.41 18.09
C TYR A 174 32.98 13.04 17.98
N VAL A 175 33.28 13.72 16.87
CA VAL A 175 34.53 14.48 16.70
C VAL A 175 34.61 15.66 17.69
N MET A 176 33.52 16.38 17.90
CA MET A 176 33.44 17.45 18.91
C MET A 176 33.65 16.91 20.32
N MET A 177 33.02 15.79 20.70
CA MET A 177 33.26 15.13 21.99
C MET A 177 34.70 14.65 22.13
N PHE A 178 35.29 14.09 21.09
CA PHE A 178 36.68 13.65 21.09
C PHE A 178 37.66 14.83 21.22
N CYS A 179 37.44 15.92 20.48
CA CYS A 179 38.19 17.17 20.62
C CYS A 179 38.04 17.76 22.03
N ARG A 180 36.84 17.74 22.61
CA ARG A 180 36.59 18.25 23.97
C ARG A 180 37.35 17.42 25.01
N ARG A 181 37.32 16.09 24.89
CA ARG A 181 38.05 15.16 25.76
C ARG A 181 39.58 15.30 25.63
N SER A 182 40.09 15.57 24.42
CA SER A 182 41.49 15.93 24.19
C SER A 182 41.87 17.29 24.78
N MET A 183 41.00 18.31 24.68
CA MET A 183 41.23 19.62 25.30
C MET A 183 41.20 19.56 26.82
N ASP A 184 40.27 18.79 27.41
CA ASP A 184 40.21 18.60 28.86
C ASP A 184 41.46 17.89 29.40
N SER A 185 42.02 16.94 28.63
CA SER A 185 43.29 16.29 28.93
C SER A 185 44.49 17.26 28.88
N LEU A 186 44.45 18.22 27.93
CA LEU A 186 45.46 19.28 27.80
C LEU A 186 45.35 20.34 28.93
N ILE A 187 44.13 20.61 29.42
CA ILE A 187 43.87 21.53 30.53
C ILE A 187 44.37 20.92 31.85
N VAL A 188 44.12 19.62 32.10
CA VAL A 188 44.66 18.90 33.28
C VAL A 188 46.20 18.90 33.28
N PHE A 189 46.83 18.73 32.12
CA PHE A 189 48.29 18.81 31.98
C PHE A 189 48.85 20.22 32.29
N ARG A 190 48.12 21.29 31.96
CA ARG A 190 48.53 22.67 32.25
C ARG A 190 48.38 23.05 33.73
N THR A 191 47.37 22.52 34.41
CA THR A 191 47.18 22.72 35.87
C THR A 191 48.19 21.97 36.74
N GLN A 192 48.84 20.91 36.23
CA GLN A 192 49.92 20.22 36.97
C GLN A 192 51.29 20.91 36.85
N TYR A 193 51.47 21.88 35.93
CA TYR A 193 52.75 22.54 35.67
C TYR A 193 52.82 24.02 36.09
N THR A 194 51.81 24.55 36.77
CA THR A 194 51.80 25.97 37.21
C THR A 194 51.30 26.17 38.64
N ALA A 195 52.12 25.82 39.64
CA ALA A 195 52.16 26.42 41.00
C ALA A 195 53.42 25.96 41.77
N PRO A 196 53.97 26.76 42.71
CA PRO A 196 55.38 27.14 42.70
C PRO A 196 56.26 26.43 43.74
N ASN A 197 57.58 26.48 43.50
CA ASN A 197 58.62 26.29 44.51
C ASN A 197 58.33 27.15 45.75
N VAL A 198 58.28 26.53 46.93
CA VAL A 198 58.53 27.20 48.21
C VAL A 198 59.75 26.54 48.85
N SER A 199 60.65 27.44 49.24
CA SER A 199 61.93 27.34 49.93
C SER A 199 62.08 26.33 51.08
N LEU A 200 63.34 25.90 51.22
CA LEU A 200 64.04 25.24 52.35
C LEU A 200 63.76 23.76 52.56
#